data_AF-A0A2H1IJ93-F1
#
_entry.id   AF-A0A2H1IJ93-F1
#
_cell.length_a   1.000
_cell.length_b   1.000
_cell.length_c   1.000
_cell.angle_alpha   90.00
_cell.angle_beta   90.00
_cell.angle_gamma   90.00
#
_symmetry.space_group_name_H-M   'P 1'
#
loop_
_entity.id
_entity.type
_entity.pdbx_description
1 polymer ?
#
loop_
_entity_poly.entity_id
_entity_poly.type
_entity_poly.pdbx_seq_one_letter_code
_entity_poly.pdbx_strand_id
1 'polypeptide(L)'
;MDLALELLTASLTSPWVYLLIALAAALDSLVPIVPSETLLITAATFAATGQPHPAGLVLAAASGALLGDLAAHLVGRFAATGVGRWRRWSRIEKLLDSAHTAFSRRGGTVLIAGRFVPGGRSLATIGSGLLGFPIRSFLLWDGVGSLAWALYSTGIGLIGGTLFEDRPLLGVAVGIGIALAITSSVELARRLQSMRRRRRTRSRRRTRSRSRFDNLRGRDVMMERMSQTHVWYVSYGSNMARDRLACYLQGGRPPGAKVTYPGARDSTLPQAEAGIELPGTIYFAGESKVWGGGMAFYDHSVPGPTPAKAYLITAEQFADVAAQEMNRPPEPDSPLERLVFDLPSGSSHSVGPGGYETLLVLDDIDGVPMVTFTAAHGSTDTEHTQPQESYLAMLRTGTAEVRTASGLPLPAAAQV
;
A
#
# COMPACT_ATOMS: atom_id res chain seq x y z
N MET A 1 51.83 1.69 -16.23
CA MET A 1 50.88 0.72 -15.65
C MET A 1 51.38 0.26 -14.29
N ASP A 2 52.69 0.04 -14.15
CA ASP A 2 53.32 -0.41 -12.90
C ASP A 2 53.19 0.57 -11.73
N LEU A 3 53.38 1.89 -11.94
CA LEU A 3 53.23 2.88 -10.86
C LEU A 3 51.80 2.95 -10.31
N ALA A 4 50.79 2.78 -11.17
CA ALA A 4 49.39 2.77 -10.74
C ALA A 4 49.05 1.50 -9.95
N LEU A 5 49.58 0.35 -10.38
CA LEU A 5 49.46 -0.92 -9.67
C LEU A 5 50.22 -0.90 -8.34
N GLU A 6 51.41 -0.33 -8.28
CA GLU A 6 52.18 -0.14 -7.04
C GLU A 6 51.46 0.80 -6.06
N LEU A 7 50.96 1.94 -6.52
CA LEU A 7 50.21 2.88 -5.68
C LEU A 7 48.89 2.28 -5.18
N LEU A 8 48.21 1.50 -6.02
CA LEU A 8 47.00 0.77 -5.64
C LEU A 8 47.33 -0.31 -4.60
N THR A 9 48.38 -1.10 -4.83
CA THR A 9 48.81 -2.17 -3.93
C THR A 9 49.28 -1.62 -2.59
N ALA A 10 50.07 -0.55 -2.59
CA ALA A 10 50.51 0.15 -1.38
C ALA A 10 49.33 0.75 -0.59
N SER A 11 48.29 1.22 -1.28
CA SER A 11 47.09 1.75 -0.65
C SER A 11 46.17 0.65 -0.09
N LEU A 12 46.07 -0.50 -0.77
CA LEU A 12 45.22 -1.64 -0.38
C LEU A 12 45.83 -2.51 0.73
N THR A 13 47.16 -2.57 0.82
CA THR A 13 47.88 -3.23 1.93
C THR A 13 48.03 -2.36 3.17
N SER A 14 47.75 -1.06 3.03
CA SER A 14 47.79 -0.14 4.16
C SER A 14 46.58 -0.30 5.07
N PRO A 15 46.74 -0.22 6.41
CA PRO A 15 45.61 -0.19 7.35
C PRO A 15 44.59 0.92 7.05
N TRP A 16 44.99 1.97 6.33
CA TRP A 16 44.11 3.05 5.87
C TRP A 16 42.99 2.57 4.94
N VAL A 17 43.13 1.41 4.28
CA VAL A 17 42.08 0.84 3.41
C VAL A 17 40.78 0.58 4.19
N TYR A 18 40.89 0.11 5.43
CA TYR A 18 39.73 -0.14 6.28
C TYR A 18 39.02 1.15 6.64
N LEU A 19 39.78 2.21 6.98
CA LEU A 19 39.22 3.52 7.26
C LEU A 19 38.55 4.12 6.02
N LEU A 20 39.17 3.99 4.84
CA LEU A 20 38.62 4.47 3.57
C LEU A 20 37.28 3.78 3.28
N ILE A 21 37.20 2.46 3.47
CA ILE A 21 35.97 1.69 3.27
C ILE A 21 34.89 2.09 4.27
N ALA A 22 35.24 2.24 5.55
CA ALA A 22 34.31 2.69 6.57
C ALA A 22 33.75 4.08 6.26
N LEU A 23 34.61 5.01 5.85
CA LEU A 23 34.20 6.37 5.48
C LEU A 23 33.35 6.38 4.21
N ALA A 24 33.73 5.62 3.18
CA ALA A 24 32.97 5.50 1.95
C ALA A 24 31.58 4.92 2.20
N ALA A 25 31.47 3.88 3.03
CA ALA A 25 30.20 3.28 3.42
C ALA A 25 29.33 4.26 4.24
N ALA A 26 29.94 5.01 5.17
CA ALA A 26 29.22 6.01 5.97
C ALA A 26 28.68 7.17 5.11
N LEU A 27 29.50 7.69 4.19
CA LEU A 27 29.11 8.78 3.30
C LEU A 27 28.04 8.34 2.30
N ASP A 28 28.15 7.14 1.75
CA ASP A 28 27.15 6.58 0.83
C ASP A 28 25.77 6.41 1.49
N SER A 29 25.72 6.07 2.79
CA SER A 29 24.46 6.03 3.54
C SER A 29 23.78 7.40 3.65
N LEU A 30 24.55 8.49 3.71
CA LEU A 30 24.03 9.87 3.79
C LEU A 30 23.70 10.45 2.41
N VAL A 31 24.57 10.20 1.44
CA VAL A 31 24.52 10.77 0.10
C VAL A 31 24.86 9.65 -0.88
N PRO A 32 23.85 9.07 -1.59
CA PRO A 32 24.04 7.93 -2.49
C PRO A 32 24.71 8.35 -3.80
N ILE A 33 25.95 8.81 -3.70
CA ILE A 33 26.83 9.25 -4.78
C ILE A 33 28.16 8.50 -4.70
N VAL A 34 28.54 8.00 -3.52
CA VAL A 34 29.82 7.34 -3.30
C VAL A 34 29.70 5.85 -3.66
N PRO A 35 30.52 5.31 -4.56
CA PRO A 35 30.46 3.90 -4.98
C PRO A 35 31.08 2.97 -3.93
N SER A 36 30.52 2.97 -2.71
CA SER A 36 31.02 2.23 -1.55
C SER A 36 31.09 0.71 -1.80
N GLU A 37 30.07 0.19 -2.48
CA GLU A 37 29.96 -1.22 -2.86
C GLU A 37 31.05 -1.64 -3.84
N THR A 38 31.28 -0.85 -4.89
CA THR A 38 32.36 -1.09 -5.86
C THR A 38 33.74 -1.05 -5.19
N LEU A 39 33.95 -0.10 -4.27
CA LEU A 39 35.18 0.02 -3.49
C LEU A 39 35.41 -1.22 -2.61
N LEU A 40 34.39 -1.67 -1.89
CA LEU A 40 34.46 -2.85 -1.04
C LEU A 40 34.69 -4.14 -1.84
N ILE A 41 33.98 -4.33 -2.96
CA ILE A 41 34.16 -5.48 -3.85
C ILE A 41 35.59 -5.47 -4.40
N THR A 42 36.10 -4.33 -4.85
CA THR A 42 37.47 -4.20 -5.38
C THR A 42 38.52 -4.54 -4.33
N ALA A 43 38.39 -4.01 -3.12
CA ALA A 43 39.29 -4.34 -2.01
C ALA A 43 39.21 -5.82 -1.61
N ALA A 44 38.02 -6.41 -1.65
CA ALA A 44 37.81 -7.82 -1.37
C ALA A 44 38.32 -8.76 -2.48
N THR A 45 38.28 -8.33 -3.75
CA THR A 45 38.95 -9.03 -4.86
C THR A 45 40.45 -9.09 -4.61
N PHE A 46 41.05 -7.99 -4.15
CA PHE A 46 42.47 -7.96 -3.81
C PHE A 46 42.79 -8.80 -2.56
N ALA A 47 41.89 -8.83 -1.58
CA ALA A 47 42.00 -9.65 -0.37
C ALA A 47 42.15 -11.16 -0.64
N ALA A 48 41.77 -11.64 -1.83
CA ALA A 48 42.03 -13.01 -2.27
C ALA A 48 43.54 -13.35 -2.30
N THR A 49 44.41 -12.35 -2.47
CA THR A 49 45.88 -12.50 -2.46
C THR A 49 46.48 -12.60 -1.05
N GLY A 50 45.65 -12.51 0.00
CA GLY A 50 46.06 -12.63 1.40
C GLY A 50 46.06 -11.32 2.19
N GLN A 51 46.02 -10.16 1.52
CA GLN A 51 45.79 -8.85 2.15
C GLN A 51 44.96 -7.93 1.26
N PRO A 52 44.13 -7.02 1.82
CA PRO A 52 43.80 -6.85 3.25
C PRO A 52 42.95 -8.00 3.81
N HIS A 53 42.89 -8.14 5.14
CA HIS A 53 42.18 -9.24 5.79
C HIS A 53 40.65 -9.12 5.58
N PRO A 54 39.97 -10.15 5.05
CA PRO A 54 38.56 -10.04 4.68
C PRO A 54 37.63 -9.70 5.84
N ALA A 55 37.87 -10.25 7.03
CA ALA A 55 37.08 -9.90 8.21
C ALA A 55 37.23 -8.42 8.60
N GLY A 56 38.41 -7.82 8.36
CA GLY A 56 38.63 -6.39 8.59
C GLY A 56 37.81 -5.54 7.63
N LEU A 57 37.70 -5.96 6.37
CA LEU A 57 36.85 -5.30 5.36
C LEU A 57 35.37 -5.37 5.75
N VAL A 58 34.90 -6.53 6.19
CA VAL A 58 33.50 -6.72 6.63
C VAL A 58 33.20 -5.83 7.84
N LEU A 59 34.07 -5.84 8.85
CA LEU A 59 33.87 -5.02 10.06
C LEU A 59 33.92 -3.53 9.75
N ALA A 60 34.86 -3.08 8.93
CA ALA A 60 34.98 -1.68 8.51
C ALA A 60 33.76 -1.21 7.72
N ALA A 61 33.34 -2.00 6.72
CA ALA A 61 32.18 -1.70 5.89
C ALA A 61 30.87 -1.68 6.70
N ALA A 62 30.65 -2.70 7.53
CA ALA A 62 29.44 -2.80 8.34
C ALA A 62 29.35 -1.68 9.39
N SER A 63 30.46 -1.35 10.05
CA SER A 63 30.51 -0.25 11.03
C SER A 63 30.33 1.11 10.38
N GLY A 64 30.98 1.35 9.23
CA GLY A 64 30.80 2.56 8.44
C GLY A 64 29.35 2.78 8.00
N ALA A 65 28.74 1.74 7.40
CA ALA A 65 27.35 1.78 6.98
C ALA A 65 26.40 2.05 8.15
N LEU A 66 26.56 1.32 9.26
CA LEU A 66 25.74 1.49 10.47
C LEU A 66 25.85 2.89 11.07
N LEU A 67 27.05 3.48 11.11
CA LEU A 67 27.26 4.85 11.61
C LEU A 67 26.64 5.90 10.68
N GLY A 68 26.78 5.73 9.36
CA GLY A 68 26.16 6.61 8.37
C GLY A 68 24.63 6.53 8.42
N ASP A 69 24.08 5.32 8.53
CA ASP A 69 22.65 5.09 8.66
C ASP A 69 22.11 5.63 10.01
N LEU A 70 22.85 5.48 11.11
CA LEU A 70 22.51 6.12 12.38
C LEU A 70 22.47 7.64 12.26
N ALA A 71 23.44 8.25 11.57
CA ALA A 71 23.44 9.69 11.34
C ALA A 71 22.21 10.12 10.51
N ALA A 72 21.86 9.39 9.45
CA ALA A 72 20.63 9.64 8.68
C ALA A 72 19.35 9.49 9.52
N HIS A 73 19.29 8.46 10.39
CA HIS A 73 18.18 8.26 11.33
C HIS A 73 18.06 9.45 12.29
N LEU A 74 19.17 9.92 12.86
CA LEU A 74 19.18 11.07 13.76
C LEU A 74 18.76 12.35 13.03
N VAL A 75 19.23 12.58 11.80
CA VAL A 75 18.79 13.70 10.96
C VAL A 75 17.26 13.65 10.75
N GLY A 76 16.71 12.48 10.42
CA GLY A 76 15.25 12.29 10.32
C GLY A 76 14.52 12.62 11.63
N ARG A 77 15.08 12.17 12.76
CA ARG A 77 14.51 12.39 14.10
C ARG A 77 14.55 13.86 14.53
N PHE A 78 15.65 14.56 14.28
CA PHE A 78 15.77 16.00 14.52
C PHE A 78 14.84 16.79 13.59
N ALA A 79 14.76 16.42 12.31
CA ALA A 79 13.82 17.04 11.37
C ALA A 79 12.38 16.92 11.88
N ALA A 80 11.97 15.76 12.41
CA ALA A 80 10.63 15.56 12.96
C ALA A 80 10.26 16.56 14.07
N THR A 81 11.21 16.98 14.91
CA THR A 81 10.97 17.97 15.96
C THR A 81 10.69 19.40 15.45
N GLY A 82 11.16 19.73 14.24
CA GLY A 82 10.89 21.01 13.56
C GLY A 82 9.75 20.96 12.53
N VAL A 83 9.24 19.77 12.20
CA VAL A 83 8.29 19.50 11.11
C VAL A 83 6.88 20.07 11.33
N GLY A 84 6.54 20.52 12.54
CA GLY A 84 5.32 21.30 12.78
C GLY A 84 5.15 22.51 11.84
N ARG A 85 6.26 23.03 11.29
CA ARG A 85 6.28 24.14 10.34
C ARG A 85 6.33 23.73 8.85
N TRP A 86 6.77 22.50 8.54
CA TRP A 86 7.06 22.00 7.18
C TRP A 86 6.05 20.99 6.64
N ARG A 87 5.09 20.57 7.46
CA ARG A 87 3.94 19.72 7.12
C ARG A 87 3.06 20.25 5.96
N ARG A 88 3.37 21.42 5.42
CA ARG A 88 2.73 22.06 4.26
C ARG A 88 3.17 21.48 2.90
N TRP A 89 4.18 20.60 2.86
CA TRP A 89 4.76 20.09 1.61
C TRP A 89 4.35 18.63 1.35
N SER A 90 3.54 18.42 0.31
CA SER A 90 2.89 17.14 -0.04
C SER A 90 3.83 15.95 -0.34
N ARG A 91 5.13 16.18 -0.57
CA ARG A 91 6.12 15.11 -0.77
C ARG A 91 6.62 14.51 0.53
N ILE A 92 6.75 15.32 1.58
CA ILE A 92 7.22 14.86 2.90
C ILE A 92 6.13 14.00 3.55
N GLU A 93 4.85 14.38 3.42
CA GLU A 93 3.73 13.57 3.92
C GLU A 93 3.66 12.19 3.26
N LYS A 94 3.81 12.09 1.92
CA LYS A 94 3.85 10.78 1.24
C LYS A 94 5.01 9.90 1.71
N LEU A 95 6.16 10.50 1.98
CA LEU A 95 7.34 9.79 2.50
C LEU A 95 7.09 9.29 3.92
N LEU A 96 6.47 10.13 4.76
CA LEU A 96 6.10 9.82 6.14
C LEU A 96 5.03 8.72 6.20
N ASP A 97 3.98 8.79 5.38
CA ASP A 97 2.93 7.77 5.33
C ASP A 97 3.44 6.43 4.79
N SER A 98 4.29 6.47 3.76
CA SER A 98 4.93 5.27 3.22
C SER A 98 5.86 4.63 4.25
N ALA A 99 6.64 5.44 4.97
CA ALA A 99 7.47 4.96 6.07
C ALA A 99 6.61 4.42 7.22
N HIS A 100 5.52 5.11 7.60
CA HIS A 100 4.65 4.72 8.71
C HIS A 100 4.01 3.36 8.43
N THR A 101 3.52 3.17 7.21
CA THR A 101 2.92 1.90 6.74
C THR A 101 3.94 0.76 6.67
N ALA A 102 5.17 1.05 6.27
CA ALA A 102 6.24 0.06 6.23
C ALA A 102 6.64 -0.36 7.67
N PHE A 103 6.82 0.59 8.58
CA PHE A 103 7.25 0.32 9.96
C PHE A 103 6.15 -0.25 10.87
N SER A 104 4.86 -0.02 10.60
CA SER A 104 3.74 -0.41 11.48
C SER A 104 3.45 -1.92 11.52
N ARG A 105 3.74 -2.66 10.44
CA ARG A 105 3.53 -4.13 10.40
C ARG A 105 4.76 -4.95 10.76
N ARG A 106 5.96 -4.40 10.56
CA ARG A 106 7.23 -5.16 10.47
C ARG A 106 8.48 -4.34 10.80
N GLY A 107 8.35 -3.37 11.73
CA GLY A 107 9.29 -2.29 12.05
C GLY A 107 10.76 -2.52 11.71
N GLY A 108 11.40 -3.53 12.29
CA GLY A 108 12.80 -3.83 12.07
C GLY A 108 13.15 -4.42 10.70
N THR A 109 12.35 -5.36 10.20
CA THR A 109 12.65 -6.07 8.95
C THR A 109 12.58 -5.17 7.71
N VAL A 110 11.91 -4.02 7.80
CA VAL A 110 11.91 -3.00 6.74
C VAL A 110 13.28 -2.37 6.53
N LEU A 111 14.07 -2.19 7.60
CA LEU A 111 15.45 -1.67 7.51
C LEU A 111 16.38 -2.64 6.76
N ILE A 112 16.11 -3.94 6.87
CA ILE A 112 16.83 -4.97 6.13
C ILE A 112 16.33 -5.02 4.68
N ALA A 113 15.02 -5.14 4.48
CA ALA A 113 14.44 -5.25 3.14
C ALA A 113 14.72 -4.01 2.27
N GLY A 114 14.72 -2.81 2.87
CA GLY A 114 15.01 -1.56 2.19
C GLY A 114 16.40 -1.50 1.57
N ARG A 115 17.39 -2.21 2.12
CA ARG A 115 18.77 -2.25 1.59
C ARG A 115 18.88 -2.89 0.21
N PHE A 116 17.97 -3.82 -0.10
CA PHE A 116 17.99 -4.54 -1.38
C PHE A 116 17.11 -3.87 -2.46
N VAL A 117 16.45 -2.76 -2.13
CA VAL A 117 15.60 -2.00 -3.05
C VAL A 117 16.30 -0.70 -3.44
N PRO A 118 16.42 -0.37 -4.73
CA PRO A 118 16.99 0.91 -5.17
C PRO A 118 16.28 2.10 -4.52
N GLY A 119 17.03 2.96 -3.82
CA GLY A 119 16.50 4.09 -3.05
C GLY A 119 15.78 3.71 -1.75
N GLY A 120 15.57 2.42 -1.48
CA GLY A 120 14.85 1.91 -0.32
C GLY A 120 15.59 2.14 1.01
N ARG A 121 16.92 2.00 1.02
CA ARG A 121 17.76 2.21 2.22
C ARG A 121 17.56 3.60 2.80
N SER A 122 17.84 4.64 2.01
CA SER A 122 17.76 6.03 2.47
C SER A 122 16.35 6.39 2.94
N LEU A 123 15.31 5.91 2.24
CA LEU A 123 13.92 6.10 2.64
C LEU A 123 13.58 5.40 3.96
N ALA A 124 14.02 4.15 4.14
CA ALA A 124 13.78 3.38 5.37
C ALA A 124 14.54 3.98 6.56
N THR A 125 15.81 4.36 6.37
CA THR A 125 16.67 4.92 7.41
C THR A 125 16.17 6.30 7.86
N ILE A 126 15.97 7.24 6.94
CA ILE A 126 15.46 8.58 7.26
C ILE A 126 14.02 8.49 7.80
N GLY A 127 13.19 7.66 7.17
CA GLY A 127 11.81 7.40 7.60
C GLY A 127 11.72 6.87 9.02
N SER A 128 12.62 5.96 9.42
CA SER A 128 12.67 5.44 10.78
C SER A 128 12.94 6.54 11.82
N GLY A 129 13.79 7.51 11.48
CA GLY A 129 14.06 8.68 12.31
C GLY A 129 12.85 9.58 12.44
N LEU A 130 12.23 9.89 11.30
CA LEU A 130 11.05 10.75 11.23
C LEU A 130 9.85 10.20 12.02
N LEU A 131 9.72 8.88 12.09
CA LEU A 131 8.67 8.19 12.83
C LEU A 131 8.98 7.97 14.31
N GLY A 132 10.16 8.40 14.78
CA GLY A 132 10.58 8.20 16.17
C GLY A 132 10.88 6.74 16.52
N PHE A 133 11.30 5.92 15.54
CA PHE A 133 11.64 4.52 15.79
C PHE A 133 12.73 4.40 16.88
N PRO A 134 12.63 3.44 17.82
CA PRO A 134 13.58 3.35 18.93
C PRO A 134 15.02 3.08 18.45
N ILE A 135 15.99 3.89 18.91
CA ILE A 135 17.40 3.80 18.48
C ILE A 135 17.98 2.40 18.72
N ARG A 136 17.64 1.75 19.85
CA ARG A 136 18.14 0.40 20.16
C ARG A 136 17.67 -0.63 19.14
N SER A 137 16.38 -0.57 18.77
CA SER A 137 15.81 -1.47 17.77
C SER A 137 16.35 -1.14 16.38
N PHE A 138 16.51 0.14 16.05
CA PHE A 138 17.16 0.58 14.83
C PHE A 138 18.55 -0.05 14.69
N LEU A 139 19.42 0.14 15.67
CA LEU A 139 20.80 -0.37 15.65
C LEU A 139 20.86 -1.90 15.47
N LEU A 140 19.94 -2.64 16.10
CA LEU A 140 19.89 -4.10 15.96
C LEU A 140 19.56 -4.51 14.52
N TRP A 141 18.47 -3.98 13.97
CA TRP A 141 17.99 -4.37 12.64
C TRP A 141 18.84 -3.82 11.50
N ASP A 142 19.30 -2.58 11.66
CA ASP A 142 20.22 -1.93 10.75
C ASP A 142 21.60 -2.58 10.77
N GLY A 143 22.07 -2.99 11.95
CA GLY A 143 23.31 -3.74 12.12
C GLY A 143 23.28 -5.09 11.41
N VAL A 144 22.18 -5.84 11.53
CA VAL A 144 21.98 -7.09 10.78
C VAL A 144 22.00 -6.84 9.27
N GLY A 145 21.32 -5.79 8.81
CA GLY A 145 21.32 -5.41 7.39
C GLY A 145 22.70 -5.00 6.87
N SER A 146 23.43 -4.18 7.63
CA SER A 146 24.78 -3.71 7.31
C SER A 146 25.80 -4.85 7.29
N LEU A 147 25.71 -5.78 8.25
CA LEU A 147 26.58 -6.95 8.30
C LEU A 147 26.29 -7.91 7.13
N ALA A 148 25.02 -8.19 6.85
CA ALA A 148 24.62 -9.00 5.71
C ALA A 148 25.13 -8.40 4.40
N TRP A 149 24.99 -7.08 4.24
CA TRP A 149 25.50 -6.37 3.06
C TRP A 149 27.03 -6.45 2.93
N ALA A 150 27.76 -6.25 4.03
CA ALA A 150 29.22 -6.32 4.02
C ALA A 150 29.71 -7.73 3.68
N LEU A 151 29.10 -8.76 4.30
CA LEU A 151 29.42 -10.16 4.02
C LEU A 151 29.17 -10.54 2.55
N TYR A 152 28.02 -10.13 1.99
CA TYR A 152 27.70 -10.43 0.59
C TYR A 152 28.69 -9.75 -0.36
N SER A 153 28.98 -8.46 -0.16
CA SER A 153 29.88 -7.69 -1.02
C SER A 153 31.32 -8.21 -0.96
N THR A 154 31.82 -8.47 0.25
CA THR A 154 33.15 -9.06 0.44
C THR A 154 33.22 -10.48 -0.13
N GLY A 155 32.17 -11.29 0.04
CA GLY A 155 32.09 -12.62 -0.53
C GLY A 155 32.17 -12.62 -2.05
N ILE A 156 31.43 -11.73 -2.71
CA ILE A 156 31.49 -11.55 -4.17
C ILE A 156 32.91 -11.15 -4.61
N GLY A 157 33.54 -10.21 -3.92
CA GLY A 157 34.91 -9.80 -4.23
C GLY A 157 35.90 -10.95 -4.10
N LEU A 158 35.90 -11.69 -2.98
CA LEU A 158 36.80 -12.83 -2.76
C LEU A 158 36.60 -13.94 -3.80
N ILE A 159 35.35 -14.28 -4.08
CA ILE A 159 35.01 -15.29 -5.10
C ILE A 159 35.43 -14.81 -6.48
N GLY A 160 35.23 -13.53 -6.80
CA GLY A 160 35.67 -12.94 -8.06
C GLY A 160 37.19 -12.91 -8.20
N GLY A 161 37.91 -12.56 -7.13
CA GLY A 161 39.37 -12.52 -7.09
C GLY A 161 40.00 -13.89 -7.29
N THR A 162 39.38 -14.94 -6.76
CA THR A 162 39.83 -16.34 -6.92
C THR A 162 39.41 -16.96 -8.25
N LEU A 163 38.18 -16.69 -8.74
CA LEU A 163 37.67 -17.29 -9.99
C LEU A 163 38.25 -16.65 -11.27
N PHE A 164 38.63 -15.38 -11.21
CA PHE A 164 39.06 -14.62 -12.39
C PHE A 164 40.50 -14.11 -12.27
N GLU A 165 41.31 -14.72 -11.40
CA GLU A 165 42.72 -14.37 -11.15
C GLU A 165 43.51 -14.28 -12.47
N ASP A 166 43.36 -15.27 -13.35
CA ASP A 166 44.05 -15.32 -14.65
C ASP A 166 43.34 -14.56 -15.78
N ARG A 167 42.07 -14.15 -15.59
CA ARG A 167 41.24 -13.51 -16.63
C ARG A 167 40.35 -12.38 -16.09
N PRO A 168 40.90 -11.24 -15.68
CA PRO A 168 40.14 -10.14 -15.07
C PRO A 168 39.03 -9.58 -15.96
N LEU A 169 39.29 -9.48 -17.27
CA LEU A 169 38.32 -8.99 -18.26
C LEU A 169 37.09 -9.90 -18.37
N LEU A 170 37.25 -11.21 -18.14
CA LEU A 170 36.15 -12.15 -18.14
C LEU A 170 35.28 -11.98 -16.90
N GLY A 171 35.88 -11.68 -15.74
CA GLY A 171 35.15 -11.31 -14.52
C GLY A 171 34.28 -10.06 -14.71
N VAL A 172 34.83 -9.02 -15.35
CA VAL A 172 34.06 -7.80 -15.69
C VAL A 172 32.91 -8.11 -16.64
N ALA A 173 33.15 -8.90 -17.69
CA ALA A 173 32.13 -9.29 -18.66
C ALA A 173 31.00 -10.12 -18.02
N VAL A 174 31.33 -11.08 -17.14
CA VAL A 174 30.37 -11.87 -16.37
C VAL A 174 29.55 -10.97 -15.44
N GLY A 175 30.19 -10.03 -14.74
CA GLY A 175 29.52 -9.07 -13.88
C GLY A 175 28.49 -8.20 -14.62
N ILE A 176 28.88 -7.64 -15.76
CA ILE A 176 27.97 -6.87 -16.63
C ILE A 176 26.84 -7.76 -17.15
N GLY A 177 27.14 -8.99 -17.55
CA GLY A 177 26.16 -9.97 -18.03
C GLY A 177 25.10 -10.30 -16.98
N ILE A 178 25.50 -10.55 -15.73
CA ILE A 178 24.58 -10.81 -14.61
C ILE A 178 23.72 -9.56 -14.32
N ALA A 179 24.32 -8.38 -14.27
CA ALA A 179 23.59 -7.12 -14.02
C ALA A 179 22.51 -6.86 -15.08
N LEU A 180 22.85 -7.05 -16.37
CA LEU A 180 21.89 -6.94 -17.47
C LEU A 180 20.82 -8.02 -17.41
N ALA A 181 21.17 -9.26 -17.05
CA ALA A 181 20.23 -10.36 -16.91
C ALA A 181 19.21 -10.11 -15.79
N ILE A 182 19.65 -9.63 -14.62
CA ILE A 182 18.78 -9.27 -13.50
C ILE A 182 17.84 -8.13 -13.92
N THR A 183 18.39 -7.06 -14.50
CA THR A 183 17.59 -5.91 -14.96
C THR A 183 16.55 -6.33 -15.99
N SER A 184 16.96 -7.13 -16.98
CA SER A 184 16.08 -7.65 -18.03
C SER A 184 15.01 -8.59 -17.46
N SER A 185 15.35 -9.41 -16.46
CA SER A 185 14.41 -10.33 -15.81
C SER A 185 13.35 -9.59 -15.01
N VAL A 186 13.73 -8.52 -14.29
CA VAL A 186 12.78 -7.66 -13.55
C VAL A 186 11.83 -6.95 -14.52
N GLU A 187 12.36 -6.39 -15.61
CA GLU A 187 11.55 -5.73 -16.63
C GLU A 187 10.63 -6.71 -17.39
N LEU A 188 11.14 -7.91 -17.71
CA LEU A 188 10.37 -8.98 -18.31
C LEU A 188 9.26 -9.49 -17.37
N ALA A 189 9.55 -9.67 -16.07
CA ALA A 189 8.54 -10.04 -15.08
C ALA A 189 7.43 -8.98 -14.98
N ARG A 190 7.78 -7.69 -14.96
CA ARG A 190 6.82 -6.57 -14.99
C ARG A 190 5.96 -6.59 -16.26
N ARG A 191 6.57 -6.84 -17.43
CA ARG A 191 5.87 -6.96 -18.72
C ARG A 191 4.97 -8.20 -18.81
N LEU A 192 5.42 -9.35 -18.29
CA LEU A 192 4.62 -10.57 -18.26
C LEU A 192 3.43 -10.45 -17.31
N GLN A 193 3.61 -9.78 -16.17
CA GLN A 193 2.51 -9.49 -15.24
C GLN A 193 1.48 -8.53 -15.85
N SER A 194 1.92 -7.50 -16.60
CA SER A 194 1.00 -6.60 -17.30
C SER A 194 0.25 -7.29 -18.46
N MET A 195 0.90 -8.20 -19.17
CA MET A 195 0.32 -9.02 -20.25
C MET A 195 -0.70 -10.04 -19.74
N ARG A 196 -0.43 -10.71 -18.61
CA ARG A 196 -1.37 -11.67 -17.97
C ARG A 196 -2.65 -10.97 -17.50
N ARG A 197 -2.55 -9.73 -17.00
CA ARG A 197 -3.71 -8.88 -16.64
C ARG A 197 -4.57 -8.53 -17.87
N ARG A 198 -3.97 -8.36 -19.06
CA ARG A 198 -4.67 -8.05 -20.32
C ARG A 198 -5.30 -9.27 -21.01
N ARG A 199 -4.77 -10.49 -20.82
CA ARG A 199 -5.31 -11.72 -21.42
C ARG A 199 -6.54 -12.28 -20.68
N ARG A 200 -6.62 -12.09 -19.35
CA ARG A 200 -7.79 -12.48 -18.53
C ARG A 200 -9.07 -11.71 -18.90
N THR A 201 -8.95 -10.46 -19.35
CA THR A 201 -10.07 -9.63 -19.81
C THR A 201 -10.55 -9.97 -21.23
N ARG A 202 -9.72 -10.61 -22.06
CA ARG A 202 -10.05 -10.92 -23.47
C ARG A 202 -10.66 -12.31 -23.67
N SER A 203 -10.32 -13.28 -22.81
CA SER A 203 -10.88 -14.65 -22.81
C SER A 203 -12.37 -14.68 -22.39
N ARG A 204 -12.78 -13.83 -21.44
CA ARG A 204 -14.17 -13.71 -20.97
C ARG A 204 -15.16 -13.21 -22.02
N ARG A 205 -14.69 -12.62 -23.12
CA ARG A 205 -15.54 -11.99 -24.15
C ARG A 205 -15.88 -12.91 -25.33
N ARG A 206 -15.25 -14.10 -25.46
CA ARG A 206 -15.48 -15.06 -26.57
C ARG A 206 -16.33 -16.27 -26.22
N THR A 207 -16.53 -16.58 -24.93
CA THR A 207 -17.40 -17.68 -24.48
C THR A 207 -18.86 -17.24 -24.30
N ARG A 208 -19.13 -15.93 -24.38
CA ARG A 208 -20.44 -15.31 -24.10
C ARG A 208 -21.46 -15.35 -25.25
N SER A 209 -21.16 -16.06 -26.35
CA SER A 209 -22.00 -16.05 -27.57
C SER A 209 -22.65 -17.40 -27.91
N ARG A 210 -22.50 -18.44 -27.09
CA ARG A 210 -23.14 -19.75 -27.32
C ARG A 210 -23.61 -20.37 -26.01
N SER A 211 -24.77 -19.94 -25.54
CA SER A 211 -25.79 -20.77 -24.87
C SER A 211 -26.89 -19.83 -24.39
N ARG A 212 -27.95 -19.69 -25.18
CA ARG A 212 -29.11 -18.84 -24.86
C ARG A 212 -30.38 -19.65 -24.59
N PHE A 213 -30.26 -20.97 -24.41
CA PHE A 213 -31.39 -21.85 -24.13
C PHE A 213 -30.90 -22.99 -23.25
N ASP A 214 -30.77 -22.72 -21.95
CA ASP A 214 -30.90 -23.67 -20.83
C ASP A 214 -30.34 -23.02 -19.56
N ASN A 215 -31.20 -22.39 -18.74
CA ASN A 215 -31.06 -22.38 -17.28
C ASN A 215 -32.12 -21.49 -16.61
N LEU A 216 -33.26 -22.09 -16.28
CA LEU A 216 -34.11 -21.59 -15.20
C LEU A 216 -33.73 -22.24 -13.86
N ARG A 217 -33.24 -23.50 -13.84
CA ARG A 217 -32.76 -24.16 -12.61
C ARG A 217 -31.39 -23.69 -12.12
N GLY A 218 -30.48 -23.29 -13.00
CA GLY A 218 -29.19 -22.71 -12.60
C GLY A 218 -29.29 -21.32 -11.98
N ARG A 219 -30.39 -20.60 -12.23
CA ARG A 219 -30.64 -19.26 -11.66
C ARG A 219 -30.92 -19.34 -10.17
N ASP A 220 -31.80 -20.25 -9.76
CA ASP A 220 -32.19 -20.37 -8.35
C ASP A 220 -30.99 -20.73 -7.48
N VAL A 221 -30.18 -21.71 -7.90
CA VAL A 221 -28.96 -22.13 -7.18
C VAL A 221 -27.89 -21.03 -7.15
N MET A 222 -27.75 -20.24 -8.21
CA MET A 222 -26.81 -19.13 -8.24
C MET A 222 -27.28 -17.96 -7.38
N MET A 223 -28.58 -17.63 -7.39
CA MET A 223 -29.17 -16.61 -6.53
C MET A 223 -29.09 -17.01 -5.06
N GLU A 224 -29.37 -18.27 -4.73
CA GLU A 224 -29.20 -18.83 -3.39
C GLU A 224 -27.73 -18.75 -2.92
N ARG A 225 -26.77 -18.96 -3.83
CA ARG A 225 -25.36 -18.81 -3.47
C ARG A 225 -24.93 -17.36 -3.28
N MET A 226 -25.49 -16.43 -4.07
CA MET A 226 -25.18 -15.00 -3.96
C MET A 226 -25.83 -14.36 -2.74
N SER A 227 -27.05 -14.75 -2.36
CA SER A 227 -27.71 -14.28 -1.13
C SER A 227 -26.96 -14.67 0.14
N GLN A 228 -26.01 -15.61 0.05
CA GLN A 228 -25.18 -16.09 1.16
C GLN A 228 -23.75 -15.52 1.15
N THR A 229 -23.34 -14.80 0.10
CA THR A 229 -21.95 -14.30 -0.03
C THR A 229 -21.83 -12.84 -0.46
N HIS A 230 -22.90 -12.26 -0.98
CA HIS A 230 -22.94 -10.90 -1.52
C HIS A 230 -23.92 -10.03 -0.77
N VAL A 231 -23.66 -8.73 -0.84
CA VAL A 231 -24.56 -7.70 -0.33
C VAL A 231 -24.64 -6.57 -1.35
N TRP A 232 -25.76 -5.86 -1.34
CA TRP A 232 -25.88 -4.57 -1.99
C TRP A 232 -25.44 -3.48 -1.01
N TYR A 233 -24.19 -3.04 -1.12
CA TYR A 233 -23.72 -1.89 -0.35
C TYR A 233 -24.37 -0.61 -0.88
N VAL A 234 -25.24 -0.01 -0.08
CA VAL A 234 -25.96 1.22 -0.41
C VAL A 234 -25.23 2.42 0.15
N SER A 235 -24.70 3.25 -0.73
CA SER A 235 -24.10 4.54 -0.36
C SER A 235 -25.04 5.69 -0.65
N TYR A 236 -25.27 6.54 0.35
CA TYR A 236 -25.95 7.83 0.25
C TYR A 236 -24.99 9.04 0.34
N GLY A 237 -23.71 8.77 0.62
CA GLY A 237 -22.66 9.79 0.80
C GLY A 237 -21.67 9.84 -0.36
N SER A 238 -20.41 10.21 -0.09
CA SER A 238 -19.41 10.37 -1.16
C SER A 238 -19.13 9.10 -1.97
N ASN A 239 -19.38 7.91 -1.42
CA ASN A 239 -19.19 6.64 -2.13
C ASN A 239 -20.25 6.39 -3.22
N MET A 240 -21.24 7.28 -3.37
CA MET A 240 -22.10 7.30 -4.57
C MET A 240 -21.29 7.50 -5.85
N ALA A 241 -20.16 8.22 -5.80
CA ALA A 241 -19.26 8.30 -6.94
C ALA A 241 -18.47 6.99 -7.08
N ARG A 242 -18.49 6.36 -8.26
CA ARG A 242 -17.87 5.05 -8.49
C ARG A 242 -16.38 5.05 -8.24
N ASP A 243 -15.69 6.09 -8.70
CA ASP A 243 -14.24 6.25 -8.52
C ASP A 243 -13.88 6.44 -7.03
N ARG A 244 -14.82 6.97 -6.24
CA ARG A 244 -14.65 7.12 -4.80
C ARG A 244 -14.71 5.77 -4.08
N LEU A 245 -15.71 4.95 -4.39
CA LEU A 245 -15.80 3.58 -3.88
C LEU A 245 -14.61 2.72 -4.36
N ALA A 246 -14.18 2.90 -5.61
CA ALA A 246 -13.03 2.19 -6.16
C ALA A 246 -11.76 2.40 -5.33
N CYS A 247 -11.58 3.56 -4.69
CA CYS A 247 -10.45 3.80 -3.79
C CYS A 247 -10.51 2.92 -2.51
N TYR A 248 -11.70 2.62 -1.99
CA TYR A 248 -11.84 1.69 -0.84
C TYR A 248 -11.54 0.25 -1.22
N LEU A 249 -11.83 -0.15 -2.47
CA LEU A 249 -11.61 -1.52 -2.95
C LEU A 249 -10.18 -1.71 -3.47
N GLN A 250 -9.68 -0.79 -4.29
CA GLN A 250 -8.39 -0.93 -4.99
C GLN A 250 -7.24 -0.21 -4.29
N GLY A 251 -7.56 0.58 -3.26
CA GLY A 251 -6.62 1.51 -2.64
C GLY A 251 -6.43 2.76 -3.48
N GLY A 252 -5.75 3.75 -2.89
CA GLY A 252 -5.46 5.03 -3.54
C GLY A 252 -6.19 6.20 -2.91
N ARG A 253 -6.16 7.35 -3.58
CA ARG A 253 -6.69 8.60 -3.04
C ARG A 253 -7.65 9.26 -4.04
N PRO A 254 -8.92 9.50 -3.66
CA PRO A 254 -9.87 10.15 -4.54
C PRO A 254 -9.45 11.61 -4.82
N PRO A 255 -9.79 12.17 -5.99
CA PRO A 255 -9.52 13.57 -6.30
C PRO A 255 -10.08 14.51 -5.23
N GLY A 256 -9.26 15.44 -4.74
CA GLY A 256 -9.66 16.41 -3.71
C GLY A 256 -9.66 15.91 -2.27
N ALA A 257 -9.45 14.61 -2.03
CA ALA A 257 -9.40 14.04 -0.69
C ALA A 257 -8.02 14.18 -0.03
N LYS A 258 -8.02 14.29 1.30
CA LYS A 258 -6.83 14.35 2.16
C LYS A 258 -6.30 12.96 2.55
N VAL A 259 -7.15 11.94 2.52
CA VAL A 259 -6.87 10.57 3.01
C VAL A 259 -6.63 9.59 1.87
N THR A 260 -5.63 8.72 2.02
CA THR A 260 -5.35 7.60 1.10
C THR A 260 -5.86 6.30 1.72
N TYR A 261 -6.54 5.48 0.91
CA TYR A 261 -7.17 4.23 1.33
C TYR A 261 -6.23 3.04 1.06
N PRO A 262 -6.12 2.07 1.99
CA PRO A 262 -5.32 0.87 1.80
C PRO A 262 -5.87 -0.06 0.71
N GLY A 263 -7.17 -0.02 0.43
CA GLY A 263 -7.84 -0.98 -0.44
C GLY A 263 -8.33 -2.21 0.32
N ALA A 264 -9.28 -2.93 -0.24
CA ALA A 264 -9.84 -4.16 0.32
C ALA A 264 -8.95 -5.36 -0.01
N ARG A 265 -9.15 -6.47 0.72
CA ARG A 265 -8.49 -7.76 0.48
C ARG A 265 -8.82 -8.27 -0.93
N ASP A 266 -10.10 -8.24 -1.30
CA ASP A 266 -10.56 -8.37 -2.69
C ASP A 266 -10.71 -7.00 -3.37
N SER A 267 -9.77 -6.70 -4.27
CA SER A 267 -9.72 -5.45 -5.05
C SER A 267 -10.56 -5.45 -6.33
N THR A 268 -11.42 -6.46 -6.53
CA THR A 268 -12.34 -6.48 -7.67
C THR A 268 -13.36 -5.32 -7.57
N LEU A 269 -13.73 -4.73 -8.71
CA LEU A 269 -14.76 -3.69 -8.74
C LEU A 269 -16.15 -4.31 -8.54
N PRO A 270 -17.17 -3.52 -8.16
CA PRO A 270 -18.53 -4.02 -7.98
C PRO A 270 -19.03 -4.78 -9.22
N GLN A 271 -19.72 -5.90 -8.97
CA GLN A 271 -20.23 -6.78 -10.03
C GLN A 271 -21.43 -6.16 -10.76
N ALA A 272 -22.19 -5.34 -10.05
CA ALA A 272 -23.31 -4.58 -10.54
C ALA A 272 -23.46 -3.28 -9.73
N GLU A 273 -24.16 -2.31 -10.31
CA GLU A 273 -24.52 -1.06 -9.64
C GLU A 273 -25.95 -0.66 -10.02
N ALA A 274 -26.64 0.02 -9.11
CA ALA A 274 -28.00 0.50 -9.31
C ALA A 274 -28.21 1.84 -8.61
N GLY A 275 -28.97 2.74 -9.24
CA GLY A 275 -29.44 3.97 -8.60
C GLY A 275 -30.76 3.72 -7.90
N ILE A 276 -30.84 4.00 -6.60
CA ILE A 276 -32.03 3.77 -5.78
C ILE A 276 -32.38 5.03 -4.96
N GLU A 277 -33.59 5.06 -4.41
CA GLU A 277 -34.02 6.10 -3.48
C GLU A 277 -34.28 5.48 -2.10
N LEU A 278 -33.62 6.02 -1.09
CA LEU A 278 -33.82 5.65 0.29
C LEU A 278 -34.98 6.46 0.90
N PRO A 279 -35.80 5.85 1.77
CA PRO A 279 -36.98 6.49 2.35
C PRO A 279 -36.65 7.49 3.47
N GLY A 280 -35.39 7.57 3.91
CA GLY A 280 -34.93 8.48 4.95
C GLY A 280 -34.25 9.74 4.40
N THR A 281 -33.74 10.59 5.30
CA THR A 281 -33.09 11.87 4.95
C THR A 281 -31.62 11.88 5.34
N ILE A 282 -30.76 12.50 4.51
CA ILE A 282 -29.38 12.80 4.89
C ILE A 282 -29.25 14.15 5.59
N TYR A 283 -28.32 14.23 6.52
CA TYR A 283 -27.92 15.48 7.19
C TYR A 283 -26.40 15.54 7.31
N PHE A 284 -25.85 16.71 7.61
CA PHE A 284 -24.41 16.92 7.69
C PHE A 284 -23.97 17.32 9.09
N ALA A 285 -23.06 16.54 9.67
CA ALA A 285 -22.56 16.78 11.02
C ALA A 285 -21.09 16.36 11.15
N GLY A 286 -20.48 16.67 12.29
CA GLY A 286 -19.10 16.31 12.61
C GLY A 286 -18.06 16.96 11.68
N GLU A 287 -16.83 16.42 11.70
CA GLU A 287 -15.74 16.92 10.85
C GLU A 287 -15.08 15.79 10.05
N SER A 288 -15.10 15.93 8.72
CA SER A 288 -14.47 15.00 7.81
C SER A 288 -12.96 15.14 7.79
N LYS A 289 -12.26 14.08 8.22
CA LYS A 289 -10.80 13.97 8.04
C LYS A 289 -10.40 13.93 6.56
N VAL A 290 -11.30 13.48 5.70
CA VAL A 290 -11.07 13.29 4.25
C VAL A 290 -11.28 14.59 3.49
N TRP A 291 -12.35 15.32 3.78
CA TRP A 291 -12.79 16.47 2.99
C TRP A 291 -12.72 17.81 3.76
N GLY A 292 -12.69 17.78 5.08
CA GLY A 292 -12.95 18.94 5.95
C GLY A 292 -14.45 19.27 6.01
N GLY A 293 -14.88 19.92 7.09
CA GLY A 293 -16.29 20.28 7.32
C GLY A 293 -17.20 19.07 7.56
N GLY A 294 -18.52 19.28 7.52
CA GLY A 294 -19.52 18.25 7.80
C GLY A 294 -19.50 17.08 6.81
N MET A 295 -19.75 15.88 7.32
CA MET A 295 -19.93 14.64 6.54
C MET A 295 -21.39 14.19 6.57
N ALA A 296 -21.81 13.42 5.56
CA ALA A 296 -23.21 13.03 5.39
C ALA A 296 -23.56 11.83 6.27
N PHE A 297 -24.55 11.94 7.14
CA PHE A 297 -25.16 10.82 7.85
C PHE A 297 -26.57 10.58 7.33
N TYR A 298 -27.07 9.36 7.47
CA TYR A 298 -28.41 8.98 7.05
C TYR A 298 -29.29 8.72 8.26
N ASP A 299 -30.39 9.46 8.34
CA ASP A 299 -31.43 9.29 9.32
C ASP A 299 -32.59 8.52 8.69
N HIS A 300 -32.69 7.23 9.02
CA HIS A 300 -33.75 6.37 8.50
C HIS A 300 -35.11 6.60 9.18
N SER A 301 -35.16 7.39 10.26
CA SER A 301 -36.38 7.69 11.01
C SER A 301 -37.10 8.93 10.48
N VAL A 302 -36.38 9.81 9.78
CA VAL A 302 -36.92 11.03 9.19
C VAL A 302 -37.25 10.81 7.71
N PRO A 303 -38.51 10.96 7.27
CA PRO A 303 -38.91 10.73 5.89
C PRO A 303 -38.09 11.55 4.87
N GLY A 304 -37.68 10.87 3.80
CA GLY A 304 -36.95 11.36 2.64
C GLY A 304 -37.85 11.68 1.44
N PRO A 305 -37.26 11.85 0.23
CA PRO A 305 -36.34 10.87 -0.36
C PRO A 305 -34.86 11.25 -0.33
N THR A 306 -33.98 10.24 -0.23
CA THR A 306 -32.52 10.38 -0.38
C THR A 306 -32.01 9.58 -1.58
N PRO A 307 -31.40 10.22 -2.59
CA PRO A 307 -30.71 9.50 -3.66
C PRO A 307 -29.54 8.66 -3.13
N ALA A 308 -29.44 7.42 -3.56
CA ALA A 308 -28.37 6.51 -3.17
C ALA A 308 -27.93 5.62 -4.33
N LYS A 309 -26.71 5.07 -4.22
CA LYS A 309 -26.15 4.12 -5.18
C LYS A 309 -25.87 2.79 -4.49
N ALA A 310 -26.46 1.73 -5.00
CA ALA A 310 -26.25 0.36 -4.55
C ALA A 310 -25.16 -0.30 -5.39
N TYR A 311 -24.23 -1.00 -4.74
CA TYR A 311 -23.14 -1.73 -5.37
C TYR A 311 -23.15 -3.18 -4.92
N LEU A 312 -23.19 -4.11 -5.89
CA LEU A 312 -23.14 -5.54 -5.59
C LEU A 312 -21.69 -5.96 -5.37
N ILE A 313 -21.35 -6.22 -4.12
CA ILE A 313 -20.01 -6.59 -3.65
C ILE A 313 -20.10 -7.81 -2.73
N THR A 314 -18.97 -8.48 -2.45
CA THR A 314 -18.96 -9.57 -1.47
C THR A 314 -19.12 -9.03 -0.04
N ALA A 315 -19.60 -9.86 0.89
CA ALA A 315 -19.63 -9.50 2.31
C ALA A 315 -18.23 -9.19 2.87
N GLU A 316 -17.19 -9.86 2.36
CA GLU A 316 -15.78 -9.55 2.65
C GLU A 316 -15.41 -8.11 2.26
N GLN A 317 -15.73 -7.73 1.02
CA GLN A 317 -15.48 -6.38 0.53
C GLN A 317 -16.25 -5.33 1.32
N PHE A 318 -17.50 -5.63 1.68
CA PHE A 318 -18.31 -4.76 2.52
C PHE A 318 -17.68 -4.56 3.91
N ALA A 319 -17.25 -5.63 4.56
CA ALA A 319 -16.57 -5.57 5.86
C ALA A 319 -15.26 -4.76 5.78
N ASP A 320 -14.52 -4.86 4.68
CA ASP A 320 -13.29 -4.09 4.44
C ASP A 320 -13.56 -2.59 4.19
N VAL A 321 -14.64 -2.27 3.46
CA VAL A 321 -15.10 -0.88 3.30
C VAL A 321 -15.49 -0.32 4.66
N ALA A 322 -16.27 -1.07 5.44
CA ALA A 322 -16.70 -0.71 6.79
C ALA A 322 -15.53 -0.41 7.73
N ALA A 323 -14.55 -1.32 7.78
CA ALA A 323 -13.37 -1.18 8.60
C ALA A 323 -12.66 0.14 8.28
N GLN A 324 -12.47 0.44 6.99
CA GLN A 324 -11.84 1.67 6.54
C GLN A 324 -12.64 2.92 6.92
N GLU A 325 -13.98 2.91 6.79
CA GLU A 325 -14.84 4.02 7.25
C GLU A 325 -14.72 4.25 8.76
N MET A 326 -14.52 3.18 9.53
CA MET A 326 -14.27 3.22 10.97
C MET A 326 -12.82 3.55 11.33
N ASN A 327 -11.96 3.90 10.36
CA ASN A 327 -10.52 4.14 10.54
C ASN A 327 -9.75 2.92 11.09
N ARG A 328 -10.17 1.72 10.72
CA ARG A 328 -9.54 0.43 11.03
C ARG A 328 -8.99 -0.20 9.74
N PRO A 329 -7.90 -0.97 9.80
CA PRO A 329 -7.42 -1.69 8.62
C PRO A 329 -8.39 -2.81 8.24
N PRO A 330 -8.49 -3.16 6.94
CA PRO A 330 -9.10 -4.40 6.48
C PRO A 330 -8.42 -5.62 7.11
N GLU A 331 -9.20 -6.49 7.74
CA GLU A 331 -8.73 -7.70 8.45
C GLU A 331 -9.68 -8.88 8.19
N PRO A 332 -9.14 -10.11 8.11
CA PRO A 332 -9.95 -11.31 7.98
C PRO A 332 -10.79 -11.58 9.23
N ASP A 333 -11.83 -12.40 9.05
CA ASP A 333 -12.71 -12.89 10.12
C ASP A 333 -13.48 -11.77 10.83
N SER A 334 -13.76 -10.66 10.13
CA SER A 334 -14.62 -9.61 10.65
C SER A 334 -16.03 -10.18 10.91
N PRO A 335 -16.63 -9.96 12.09
CA PRO A 335 -18.00 -10.41 12.37
C PRO A 335 -19.02 -9.90 11.35
N LEU A 336 -18.76 -8.73 10.75
CA LEU A 336 -19.58 -8.14 9.68
C LEU A 336 -19.72 -9.03 8.44
N GLU A 337 -18.75 -9.91 8.16
CA GLU A 337 -18.81 -10.80 7.00
C GLU A 337 -19.95 -11.83 7.10
N ARG A 338 -20.43 -12.12 8.32
CA ARG A 338 -21.54 -13.05 8.59
C ARG A 338 -22.78 -12.33 9.10
N LEU A 339 -22.61 -11.36 9.99
CA LEU A 339 -23.69 -10.66 10.68
C LEU A 339 -24.72 -10.05 9.71
N VAL A 340 -24.30 -9.60 8.53
CA VAL A 340 -25.18 -9.03 7.51
C VAL A 340 -26.25 -10.01 6.99
N PHE A 341 -26.03 -11.31 7.10
CA PHE A 341 -26.98 -12.35 6.66
C PHE A 341 -27.87 -12.86 7.79
N ASP A 342 -27.47 -12.65 9.03
CA ASP A 342 -28.20 -13.10 10.22
C ASP A 342 -29.21 -12.06 10.72
N LEU A 343 -29.06 -10.80 10.29
CA LEU A 343 -29.89 -9.68 10.74
C LEU A 343 -31.17 -9.53 9.89
N PRO A 344 -32.34 -9.31 10.50
CA PRO A 344 -33.58 -9.07 9.77
C PRO A 344 -33.54 -7.78 8.92
N SER A 345 -34.22 -7.77 7.78
CA SER A 345 -34.50 -6.54 7.03
C SER A 345 -35.21 -5.51 7.91
N GLY A 346 -34.84 -4.24 7.76
CA GLY A 346 -35.30 -3.11 8.57
C GLY A 346 -34.62 -2.98 9.94
N SER A 347 -33.65 -3.83 10.28
CA SER A 347 -32.94 -3.77 11.56
C SER A 347 -31.73 -2.83 11.54
N SER A 348 -31.40 -2.31 12.73
CA SER A 348 -30.17 -1.56 12.98
C SER A 348 -29.33 -2.29 14.03
N HIS A 349 -28.01 -2.28 13.85
CA HIS A 349 -27.08 -2.96 14.76
C HIS A 349 -25.79 -2.15 14.93
N SER A 350 -25.38 -1.91 16.18
CA SER A 350 -24.10 -1.27 16.49
C SER A 350 -22.93 -2.25 16.34
N VAL A 351 -21.89 -1.88 15.63
CA VAL A 351 -20.75 -2.74 15.24
C VAL A 351 -19.42 -2.28 15.86
N GLY A 352 -19.51 -1.61 17.01
CA GLY A 352 -18.37 -1.18 17.85
C GLY A 352 -18.38 0.33 18.09
N PRO A 353 -17.28 0.93 18.61
CA PRO A 353 -17.18 2.37 18.82
C PRO A 353 -16.70 3.14 17.56
N GLY A 354 -17.36 4.23 17.17
CA GLY A 354 -17.00 5.10 16.04
C GLY A 354 -18.13 6.00 15.50
N GLY A 355 -17.81 6.87 14.53
CA GLY A 355 -18.80 7.78 13.91
C GLY A 355 -19.71 7.12 12.86
N TYR A 356 -19.33 5.95 12.33
CA TYR A 356 -20.12 5.11 11.41
C TYR A 356 -20.19 3.69 11.96
N GLU A 357 -20.73 3.59 13.16
CA GLU A 357 -20.78 2.34 13.90
C GLU A 357 -22.11 1.60 13.79
N THR A 358 -23.10 2.16 13.10
CA THR A 358 -24.43 1.54 12.99
C THR A 358 -24.59 0.94 11.60
N LEU A 359 -24.66 -0.39 11.55
CA LEU A 359 -25.09 -1.13 10.36
C LEU A 359 -26.62 -1.07 10.27
N LEU A 360 -27.13 -0.70 9.11
CA LEU A 360 -28.55 -0.83 8.77
C LEU A 360 -28.71 -1.90 7.71
N VAL A 361 -29.59 -2.87 7.97
CA VAL A 361 -30.10 -3.79 6.96
C VAL A 361 -31.42 -3.21 6.48
N LEU A 362 -31.47 -2.84 5.20
CA LEU A 362 -32.60 -2.11 4.63
C LEU A 362 -33.68 -3.10 4.18
N ASP A 363 -33.63 -3.50 2.92
CA ASP A 363 -34.47 -4.52 2.31
C ASP A 363 -33.56 -5.42 1.45
N ASP A 364 -34.10 -6.25 0.57
CA ASP A 364 -33.31 -7.02 -0.39
C ASP A 364 -33.61 -6.66 -1.85
N ILE A 365 -32.66 -6.99 -2.72
CA ILE A 365 -32.85 -7.01 -4.17
C ILE A 365 -32.57 -8.43 -4.64
N ASP A 366 -33.59 -9.11 -5.16
CA ASP A 366 -33.52 -10.50 -5.61
C ASP A 366 -32.97 -11.47 -4.53
N GLY A 367 -33.34 -11.26 -3.26
CA GLY A 367 -32.89 -12.06 -2.12
C GLY A 367 -31.49 -11.72 -1.62
N VAL A 368 -30.81 -10.72 -2.20
CA VAL A 368 -29.51 -10.22 -1.72
C VAL A 368 -29.73 -9.01 -0.83
N PRO A 369 -29.28 -9.03 0.44
CA PRO A 369 -29.56 -7.97 1.39
C PRO A 369 -28.89 -6.64 1.00
N MET A 370 -29.63 -5.55 1.16
CA MET A 370 -29.12 -4.18 1.04
C MET A 370 -28.68 -3.68 2.41
N VAL A 371 -27.45 -3.17 2.47
CA VAL A 371 -26.83 -2.74 3.73
C VAL A 371 -26.17 -1.39 3.59
N THR A 372 -26.18 -0.60 4.67
CA THR A 372 -25.46 0.67 4.75
C THR A 372 -24.93 0.92 6.16
N PHE A 373 -24.04 1.90 6.31
CA PHE A 373 -23.53 2.36 7.61
C PHE A 373 -23.95 3.79 7.87
N THR A 374 -24.37 4.09 9.09
CA THR A 374 -24.64 5.45 9.57
C THR A 374 -24.15 5.63 11.01
N ALA A 375 -24.41 6.79 11.59
CA ALA A 375 -24.18 7.08 13.00
C ALA A 375 -25.33 6.58 13.87
N ALA A 376 -25.08 6.38 15.17
CA ALA A 376 -26.11 6.03 16.14
C ALA A 376 -27.08 7.18 16.45
N HIS A 377 -26.70 8.43 16.15
CA HIS A 377 -27.51 9.61 16.46
C HIS A 377 -28.45 9.99 15.31
N GLY A 378 -29.64 10.49 15.65
CA GLY A 378 -30.56 11.08 14.70
C GLY A 378 -30.12 12.47 14.25
N SER A 379 -30.78 12.99 13.22
CA SER A 379 -30.54 14.33 12.67
C SER A 379 -30.83 15.46 13.67
N THR A 380 -31.69 15.22 14.67
CA THR A 380 -32.04 16.18 15.73
C THR A 380 -31.08 16.15 16.93
N ASP A 381 -30.24 15.12 17.02
CA ASP A 381 -29.47 14.81 18.23
C ASP A 381 -28.03 15.33 18.16
N THR A 382 -27.68 16.06 17.10
CA THR A 382 -26.32 16.54 16.84
C THR A 382 -26.30 17.91 16.18
N GLU A 383 -25.22 18.66 16.42
CA GLU A 383 -25.01 19.96 15.79
C GLU A 383 -24.61 19.78 14.33
N HIS A 384 -25.29 20.51 13.44
CA HIS A 384 -25.03 20.42 12.01
C HIS A 384 -23.79 21.23 11.64
N THR A 385 -22.95 20.63 10.80
CA THR A 385 -21.72 21.27 10.31
C THR A 385 -21.80 21.38 8.80
N GLN A 386 -21.51 22.56 8.26
CA GLN A 386 -21.53 22.75 6.81
C GLN A 386 -20.42 21.93 6.14
N PRO A 387 -20.73 21.21 5.05
CA PRO A 387 -19.71 20.54 4.25
C PRO A 387 -18.85 21.53 3.46
N GLN A 388 -17.62 21.13 3.19
CA GLN A 388 -16.74 21.87 2.28
C GLN A 388 -17.11 21.64 0.80
N GLU A 389 -16.77 22.59 -0.05
CA GLU A 389 -17.07 22.54 -1.50
C GLU A 389 -16.46 21.30 -2.18
N SER A 390 -15.30 20.82 -1.71
CA SER A 390 -14.70 19.57 -2.20
C SER A 390 -15.57 18.34 -1.94
N TYR A 391 -16.26 18.30 -0.80
CA TYR A 391 -17.22 17.23 -0.48
C TYR A 391 -18.50 17.37 -1.31
N LEU A 392 -19.03 18.59 -1.42
CA LEU A 392 -20.22 18.86 -2.23
C LEU A 392 -19.99 18.52 -3.71
N ALA A 393 -18.82 18.83 -4.26
CA ALA A 393 -18.44 18.44 -5.61
C ALA A 393 -18.47 16.91 -5.80
N MET A 394 -17.97 16.15 -4.81
CA MET A 394 -18.01 14.69 -4.83
C MET A 394 -19.44 14.15 -4.76
N LEU A 395 -20.30 14.74 -3.94
CA LEU A 395 -21.72 14.38 -3.87
C LEU A 395 -22.44 14.66 -5.18
N ARG A 396 -22.19 15.81 -5.83
CA ARG A 396 -22.80 16.14 -7.14
C ARG A 396 -22.42 15.11 -8.21
N THR A 397 -21.15 14.68 -8.25
CA THR A 397 -20.72 13.58 -9.13
C THR A 397 -21.49 12.30 -8.83
N GLY A 398 -21.58 11.91 -7.56
CA GLY A 398 -22.31 10.73 -7.12
C GLY A 398 -23.79 10.78 -7.50
N THR A 399 -24.49 11.88 -7.25
CA THR A 399 -25.91 12.04 -7.59
C THR A 399 -26.16 12.01 -9.10
N ALA A 400 -25.23 12.53 -9.92
CA ALA A 400 -25.31 12.41 -11.37
C ALA A 400 -25.16 10.96 -11.84
N GLU A 401 -24.25 10.19 -11.23
CA GLU A 401 -24.10 8.76 -11.48
C GLU A 401 -25.34 7.96 -11.04
N VAL A 402 -25.93 8.29 -9.89
CA VAL A 402 -27.19 7.69 -9.42
C VAL A 402 -28.26 7.87 -10.48
N ARG A 403 -28.49 9.09 -10.98
CA ARG A 403 -29.49 9.36 -12.04
C ARG A 403 -29.22 8.58 -13.33
N THR A 404 -27.95 8.33 -13.65
CA THR A 404 -27.58 7.56 -14.84
C THR A 404 -27.85 6.06 -14.64
N ALA A 405 -27.69 5.57 -13.41
CA ALA A 405 -27.99 4.20 -13.03
C ALA A 405 -29.48 3.97 -12.74
N SER A 406 -30.21 5.01 -12.35
CA SER A 406 -31.67 5.03 -12.18
C SER A 406 -32.34 4.98 -13.55
N GLY A 407 -33.00 3.87 -13.86
CA GLY A 407 -33.65 3.63 -15.16
C GLY A 407 -32.96 2.58 -16.03
N LEU A 408 -31.78 2.09 -15.62
CA LEU A 408 -31.31 0.80 -16.10
C LEU A 408 -32.14 -0.30 -15.42
N PRO A 409 -32.56 -1.36 -16.12
CA PRO A 409 -33.08 -2.54 -15.44
C PRO A 409 -32.02 -2.95 -14.42
N LEU A 410 -32.42 -3.15 -13.16
CA LEU A 410 -31.55 -3.80 -12.19
C LEU A 410 -31.00 -5.03 -12.89
N PRO A 411 -29.67 -5.15 -13.05
CA PRO A 411 -29.13 -6.31 -13.72
C PRO A 411 -29.49 -7.49 -12.82
N ALA A 412 -30.49 -8.28 -13.23
CA ALA A 412 -30.60 -9.65 -12.77
C ALA A 412 -29.19 -10.20 -12.89
N ALA A 413 -28.58 -10.63 -11.78
CA ALA A 413 -27.17 -10.95 -11.64
C ALA A 413 -26.74 -12.06 -12.61
N ALA A 414 -26.64 -11.72 -13.90
CA ALA A 414 -26.67 -12.64 -15.04
C ALA A 414 -26.38 -11.86 -16.32
N GLN A 415 -25.30 -11.07 -16.31
CA GLN A 415 -24.68 -10.59 -17.54
C GLN A 415 -23.14 -10.63 -17.41
N VAL A 416 -22.59 -11.86 -17.27
CA VAL A 416 -21.17 -12.18 -17.55
C VAL A 416 -21.01 -12.87 -18.88
#